data_AF-A0A0F7JS34-F1
#
_entry.id   AF-A0A0F7JS34-F1
#
_cell.length_a   1.000
_cell.length_b   1.000
_cell.length_c   1.000
_cell.angle_alpha   90.00
_cell.angle_beta   90.00
_cell.angle_gamma   90.00
#
_symmetry.space_group_name_H-M   'P 1'
#
loop_
_entity.id
_entity.type
_entity.pdbx_description
1 polymer ?
#
loop_
_entity_poly.entity_id
_entity_poly.type
_entity_poly.pdbx_seq_one_letter_code
_entity_poly.pdbx_strand_id
1 'polypeptide(L)'
;MKRHLVLAALLTLTPLAHAGSGNAAPRAVTPFGAPKALPANALVRPGQTWVMSGTTAAGERITRDLKLSTQAPEWDDGWDFEADNGPFSWKPEDRMILAADVRTGMMNDSDIHLCLGMIEGSSVRGVLLSGTLEELDADMDKLDSATGEPRTTDEIIQAVRKAGVNAGTCTLTLKR
;
A
#
# COMPACT_ATOMS: atom_id res chain seq x y z
N MET A 1 -13.07 -42.79 -54.00
CA MET A 1 -11.88 -43.67 -53.89
C MET A 1 -10.80 -43.24 -54.88
N LYS A 2 -9.87 -42.38 -54.47
CA LYS A 2 -8.57 -42.16 -55.14
C LYS A 2 -7.54 -41.83 -54.06
N ARG A 3 -6.41 -42.51 -54.13
CA ARG A 3 -5.39 -42.71 -53.10
C ARG A 3 -4.51 -41.46 -52.96
N HIS A 4 -4.33 -40.95 -51.75
CA HIS A 4 -3.32 -39.93 -51.46
C HIS A 4 -1.94 -40.58 -51.33
N LEU A 5 -0.96 -39.92 -51.96
CA LEU A 5 0.43 -40.34 -52.03
C LEU A 5 1.08 -40.38 -50.65
N VAL A 6 1.82 -41.48 -50.46
CA VAL A 6 2.88 -41.68 -49.48
C VAL A 6 4.06 -40.78 -49.82
N LEU A 7 4.63 -40.08 -48.83
CA LEU A 7 6.09 -39.99 -48.74
C LEU A 7 6.52 -39.90 -47.29
N ALA A 8 7.00 -41.03 -46.80
CA ALA A 8 7.78 -41.17 -45.59
C ALA A 8 9.22 -40.70 -45.86
N ALA A 9 9.75 -39.87 -44.97
CA ALA A 9 11.19 -39.78 -44.75
C ALA A 9 11.41 -39.64 -43.25
N LEU A 10 11.92 -40.72 -42.67
CA LEU A 10 12.20 -40.94 -41.26
C LEU A 10 13.72 -41.09 -41.12
N LEU A 11 14.25 -40.69 -39.96
CA LEU A 11 15.58 -40.99 -39.39
C LEU A 11 16.71 -40.05 -39.89
N THR A 12 17.58 -39.46 -39.07
CA THR A 12 18.27 -39.90 -37.83
C THR A 12 18.73 -38.68 -37.00
N LEU A 13 18.35 -38.51 -35.73
CA LEU A 13 19.09 -38.89 -34.50
C LEU A 13 20.47 -38.22 -34.27
N THR A 14 20.54 -37.33 -33.28
CA THR A 14 21.42 -37.49 -32.09
C THR A 14 20.83 -36.79 -30.85
N PRO A 15 20.94 -37.39 -29.65
CA PRO A 15 20.38 -36.87 -28.40
C PRO A 15 21.45 -36.19 -27.54
N LEU A 16 21.13 -35.04 -26.93
CA LEU A 16 21.76 -34.59 -25.68
C LEU A 16 20.68 -33.96 -24.80
N ALA A 17 20.38 -34.64 -23.70
CA ALA A 17 19.59 -34.13 -22.59
C ALA A 17 20.32 -32.99 -21.88
N HIS A 18 19.59 -31.98 -21.34
CA HIS A 18 19.65 -31.55 -19.93
C HIS A 18 18.71 -30.36 -19.66
N ALA A 19 17.85 -30.55 -18.66
CA ALA A 19 17.33 -29.60 -17.67
C ALA A 19 16.46 -28.39 -18.10
N GLY A 20 15.29 -28.27 -17.45
CA GLY A 20 14.70 -26.95 -17.18
C GLY A 20 13.20 -26.83 -17.43
N SER A 21 12.38 -27.41 -16.55
CA SER A 21 11.00 -27.02 -16.35
C SER A 21 10.90 -25.51 -16.09
N GLY A 22 10.06 -24.81 -16.84
CA GLY A 22 9.78 -23.39 -16.58
C GLY A 22 8.61 -22.91 -17.41
N ASN A 23 7.40 -23.05 -16.86
CA ASN A 23 6.19 -22.37 -17.33
C ASN A 23 6.46 -20.84 -17.38
N ALA A 24 6.87 -20.33 -18.53
CA ALA A 24 6.76 -18.93 -18.83
C ALA A 24 5.30 -18.65 -19.20
N ALA A 25 4.45 -18.43 -18.19
CA ALA A 25 3.14 -17.85 -18.41
C ALA A 25 3.32 -16.52 -19.17
N PRO A 26 2.51 -16.22 -20.20
CA PRO A 26 2.60 -14.96 -20.89
C PRO A 26 2.30 -13.82 -19.90
N ARG A 27 3.23 -12.88 -19.79
CA ARG A 27 3.02 -11.62 -19.07
C ARG A 27 1.88 -10.88 -19.78
N ALA A 28 0.68 -10.98 -19.23
CA ALA A 28 -0.45 -10.14 -19.63
C ALA A 28 -0.16 -8.72 -19.15
N VAL A 29 0.47 -7.92 -20.02
CA VAL A 29 0.53 -6.48 -19.85
C VAL A 29 -0.78 -5.95 -20.44
N THR A 30 -1.80 -5.74 -19.61
CA THR A 30 -2.96 -4.94 -20.00
C THR A 30 -2.57 -3.47 -19.90
N PRO A 31 -2.61 -2.69 -21.00
CA PRO A 31 -2.38 -1.26 -20.94
C PRO A 31 -3.62 -0.57 -20.35
N PHE A 32 -3.43 0.29 -19.36
CA PHE A 32 -4.42 1.23 -18.80
C PHE A 32 -5.75 0.62 -18.31
N GLY A 33 -5.74 0.10 -17.09
CA GLY A 33 -6.96 -0.22 -16.35
C GLY A 33 -6.63 -0.49 -14.88
N ALA A 34 -7.52 -0.11 -13.97
CA ALA A 34 -7.42 -0.46 -12.56
C ALA A 34 -7.15 -1.97 -12.40
N PRO A 35 -6.22 -2.38 -11.52
CA PRO A 35 -5.97 -3.79 -11.25
C PRO A 35 -7.26 -4.44 -10.74
N LYS A 36 -7.59 -5.60 -11.33
CA LYS A 36 -8.82 -6.34 -10.99
C LYS A 36 -8.75 -7.08 -9.65
N ALA A 37 -7.55 -7.26 -9.11
CA ALA A 37 -7.31 -8.00 -7.88
C ALA A 37 -5.99 -7.59 -7.22
N LEU A 38 -5.96 -7.67 -5.90
CA LEU A 38 -4.77 -7.48 -5.10
C LEU A 38 -3.69 -8.52 -5.50
N PRO A 39 -2.45 -8.10 -5.81
CA PRO A 39 -1.38 -9.04 -6.16
C PRO A 39 -1.08 -10.03 -5.03
N ALA A 40 -0.77 -11.28 -5.39
CA ALA A 40 -0.50 -12.33 -4.40
C ALA A 40 0.74 -12.06 -3.52
N ASN A 41 1.62 -11.16 -3.95
CA ASN A 41 2.81 -10.69 -3.23
C ASN A 41 2.59 -9.32 -2.56
N ALA A 42 1.35 -8.85 -2.45
CA ALA A 42 1.02 -7.61 -1.75
C ALA A 42 1.54 -7.62 -0.30
N LEU A 43 2.09 -6.48 0.12
CA LEU A 43 2.58 -6.24 1.47
C LEU A 43 1.41 -6.16 2.46
N VAL A 44 0.41 -5.35 2.09
CA VAL A 44 -0.83 -5.18 2.84
C VAL A 44 -1.87 -6.16 2.31
N ARG A 45 -2.58 -6.85 3.20
CA ARG A 45 -3.57 -7.87 2.87
C ARG A 45 -4.80 -7.78 3.77
N PRO A 46 -5.98 -8.20 3.28
CA PRO A 46 -7.16 -8.34 4.11
C PRO A 46 -6.91 -9.20 5.34
N GLY A 47 -7.58 -8.88 6.45
CA GLY A 47 -7.51 -9.60 7.72
C GLY A 47 -6.23 -9.34 8.54
N GLN A 48 -5.27 -8.56 8.03
CA GLN A 48 -4.10 -8.16 8.81
C GLN A 48 -4.49 -7.19 9.93
N THR A 49 -3.66 -7.14 10.98
CA THR A 49 -3.72 -6.07 11.98
C THR A 49 -2.41 -5.31 11.96
N TRP A 50 -2.50 -4.00 11.79
CA TRP A 50 -1.35 -3.09 11.82
C TRP A 50 -1.36 -2.31 13.14
N VAL A 51 -0.19 -2.13 13.73
CA VAL A 51 -0.02 -1.30 14.92
C VAL A 51 0.55 0.04 14.49
N MET A 52 -0.24 1.11 14.63
CA MET A 52 0.20 2.48 14.52
C MET A 52 0.80 2.92 15.85
N SER A 53 2.05 3.36 15.85
CA SER A 53 2.70 3.97 17.00
C SER A 53 3.26 5.32 16.61
N GLY A 54 3.31 6.27 17.53
CA GLY A 54 3.80 7.61 17.18
C GLY A 54 3.96 8.54 18.35
N THR A 55 4.50 9.72 18.04
CA THR A 55 4.53 10.87 18.93
C THR A 55 3.91 12.05 18.20
N THR A 56 2.85 12.66 18.75
CA THR A 56 2.18 13.84 18.17
C THR A 56 3.12 15.04 18.17
N ALA A 57 2.75 16.10 17.44
CA ALA A 57 3.52 17.34 17.43
C ALA A 57 3.62 17.99 18.83
N ALA A 58 2.63 17.75 19.69
CA ALA A 58 2.64 18.20 21.09
C ALA A 58 3.48 17.31 22.03
N GLY A 59 4.04 16.21 21.52
CA GLY A 59 4.89 15.29 22.29
C GLY A 59 4.15 14.14 22.98
N GLU A 60 2.85 13.97 22.72
CA GLU A 60 2.06 12.85 23.26
C GLU A 60 2.40 11.55 22.52
N ARG A 61 2.54 10.43 23.24
CA ARG A 61 2.74 9.11 22.62
C ARG A 61 1.41 8.41 22.40
N ILE A 62 1.26 7.83 21.22
CA ILE A 62 0.07 7.04 20.85
C ILE A 62 0.43 5.62 20.42
N THR A 63 -0.52 4.71 20.57
CA THR A 63 -0.48 3.36 20.01
C THR A 63 -1.90 2.93 19.68
N ARG A 64 -2.14 2.42 18.46
CA ARG A 64 -3.44 1.98 17.97
C ARG A 64 -3.32 0.71 17.16
N ASP A 65 -4.21 -0.23 17.40
CA ASP A 65 -4.41 -1.38 16.53
C ASP A 65 -5.40 -1.01 15.43
N LEU A 66 -5.05 -1.32 14.19
CA LEU A 66 -5.84 -1.09 12.98
C LEU A 66 -6.11 -2.45 12.35
N LYS A 67 -7.29 -3.01 12.58
CA LYS A 67 -7.66 -4.33 12.08
C LYS A 67 -8.34 -4.18 10.73
N LEU A 68 -7.69 -4.70 9.68
CA LEU A 68 -8.25 -4.71 8.34
C LEU A 68 -9.34 -5.79 8.24
N SER A 69 -10.41 -5.45 7.54
CA SER A 69 -11.48 -6.35 7.15
C SER A 69 -10.93 -7.53 6.33
N THR A 70 -11.63 -8.66 6.35
CA THR A 70 -11.32 -9.80 5.48
C THR A 70 -11.91 -9.64 4.07
N GLN A 71 -12.65 -8.56 3.84
CA GLN A 71 -13.21 -8.24 2.53
C GLN A 71 -12.11 -7.86 1.53
N ALA A 72 -12.40 -8.00 0.24
CA ALA A 72 -11.48 -7.57 -0.80
C ALA A 72 -11.33 -6.03 -0.76
N PRO A 73 -10.11 -5.50 -0.92
CA PRO A 73 -9.91 -4.06 -0.98
C PRO A 73 -10.44 -3.50 -2.30
N GLU A 74 -10.79 -2.22 -2.28
CA GLU A 74 -11.18 -1.47 -3.47
C GLU A 74 -9.95 -0.82 -4.10
N TRP A 75 -10.04 -0.51 -5.40
CA TRP A 75 -9.00 0.24 -6.09
C TRP A 75 -9.50 1.63 -6.44
N ASP A 76 -8.87 2.64 -5.85
CA ASP A 76 -8.97 4.05 -6.20
C ASP A 76 -7.59 4.67 -5.96
N ASP A 77 -6.83 4.91 -7.03
CA ASP A 77 -5.41 5.35 -7.02
C ASP A 77 -4.41 4.58 -6.12
N GLY A 78 -4.88 3.47 -5.53
CA GLY A 78 -4.23 2.64 -4.54
C GLY A 78 -5.21 1.56 -4.08
N TRP A 79 -4.79 0.73 -3.14
CA TRP A 79 -5.65 -0.28 -2.52
C TRP A 79 -6.22 0.23 -1.21
N ASP A 80 -7.53 0.40 -1.17
CA ASP A 80 -8.27 0.84 0.01
C ASP A 80 -8.84 -0.36 0.76
N PHE A 81 -8.50 -0.46 2.04
CA PHE A 81 -8.94 -1.49 2.94
C PHE A 81 -9.94 -0.90 3.93
N GLU A 82 -11.09 -1.56 4.06
CA GLU A 82 -11.93 -1.35 5.24
C GLU A 82 -11.13 -1.72 6.49
N ALA A 83 -11.06 -0.82 7.47
CA ALA A 83 -10.52 -1.12 8.80
C ALA A 83 -11.52 -0.76 9.90
N ASP A 84 -11.34 -1.38 11.06
CA ASP A 84 -12.22 -1.18 12.21
C ASP A 84 -12.25 0.26 12.71
N ASN A 85 -11.13 0.98 12.63
CA ASN A 85 -11.01 2.28 13.29
C ASN A 85 -10.86 3.48 12.33
N GLY A 86 -10.83 3.26 11.02
CA GLY A 86 -10.72 4.34 10.03
C GLY A 86 -10.21 3.87 8.68
N PRO A 87 -9.89 4.78 7.76
CA PRO A 87 -9.34 4.44 6.45
C PRO A 87 -7.94 3.83 6.57
N PHE A 88 -7.65 2.87 5.70
CA PHE A 88 -6.32 2.31 5.50
C PHE A 88 -6.08 2.09 4.01
N SER A 89 -5.15 2.85 3.43
CA SER A 89 -4.86 2.83 2.00
C SER A 89 -3.40 2.48 1.75
N TRP A 90 -3.13 1.62 0.77
CA TRP A 90 -1.79 1.24 0.34
C TRP A 90 -1.59 1.60 -1.13
N LYS A 91 -0.67 2.55 -1.40
CA LYS A 91 -0.27 2.97 -2.73
C LYS A 91 1.03 2.27 -3.13
N PRO A 92 0.98 1.16 -3.88
CA PRO A 92 2.18 0.36 -4.18
C PRO A 92 3.19 1.11 -5.06
N GLU A 93 2.72 1.97 -5.95
CA GLU A 93 3.58 2.74 -6.88
C GLU A 93 4.46 3.74 -6.12
N ASP A 94 3.89 4.41 -5.13
CA ASP A 94 4.59 5.38 -4.28
C ASP A 94 5.24 4.74 -3.06
N ARG A 95 4.96 3.45 -2.80
CA ARG A 95 5.33 2.74 -1.57
C ARG A 95 4.82 3.44 -0.30
N MET A 96 3.66 4.06 -0.40
CA MET A 96 3.03 4.85 0.66
C MET A 96 1.89 4.07 1.33
N ILE A 97 1.72 4.28 2.63
CA ILE A 97 0.52 3.91 3.38
C ILE A 97 -0.07 5.16 4.03
N LEU A 98 -1.38 5.30 3.88
CA LEU A 98 -2.22 6.19 4.65
C LEU A 98 -3.03 5.34 5.63
N ALA A 99 -2.98 5.66 6.92
CA ALA A 99 -3.74 4.93 7.92
C ALA A 99 -4.25 5.88 9.00
N ALA A 100 -5.55 5.83 9.31
CA ALA A 100 -6.11 6.68 10.35
C ALA A 100 -6.94 5.92 11.39
N ASP A 101 -6.92 6.46 12.60
CA ASP A 101 -7.79 6.11 13.71
C ASP A 101 -8.81 7.25 13.92
N VAL A 102 -9.87 7.20 13.13
CA VAL A 102 -10.99 8.16 13.15
C VAL A 102 -11.98 7.81 14.25
N ARG A 103 -12.31 6.51 14.37
CA ARG A 103 -13.34 6.03 15.30
C ARG A 103 -13.00 6.33 16.74
N THR A 104 -11.75 6.11 17.17
CA THR A 104 -11.35 6.39 18.56
C THR A 104 -11.45 7.88 18.86
N GLY A 105 -10.99 8.74 17.95
CA GLY A 105 -11.10 10.19 18.08
C GLY A 105 -12.56 10.63 18.27
N MET A 106 -13.46 10.14 17.42
CA MET A 106 -14.89 10.44 17.51
C MET A 106 -15.56 9.88 18.77
N MET A 107 -15.22 8.66 19.19
CA MET A 107 -15.85 8.01 20.35
C MET A 107 -15.41 8.63 21.68
N ASN A 108 -14.18 9.12 21.75
CA ASN A 108 -13.58 9.61 22.98
C ASN A 108 -13.52 11.15 23.05
N ASP A 109 -14.05 11.85 22.05
CA ASP A 109 -13.91 13.31 21.91
C ASP A 109 -12.43 13.74 21.99
N SER A 110 -11.58 13.01 21.25
CA SER A 110 -10.14 13.23 21.19
C SER A 110 -9.67 13.43 19.75
N ASP A 111 -8.41 13.80 19.58
CA ASP A 111 -7.79 13.91 18.26
C ASP A 111 -7.93 12.60 17.47
N ILE A 112 -8.22 12.76 16.19
CA ILE A 112 -8.04 11.73 15.18
C ILE A 112 -6.56 11.67 14.84
N HIS A 113 -6.04 10.47 14.65
CA HIS A 113 -4.64 10.26 14.33
C HIS A 113 -4.51 9.69 12.92
N LEU A 114 -3.80 10.40 12.04
CA LEU A 114 -3.56 10.02 10.65
C LEU A 114 -2.05 9.88 10.41
N CYS A 115 -1.62 8.67 10.02
CA CYS A 115 -0.25 8.37 9.65
C CYS A 115 -0.12 8.38 8.12
N LEU A 116 0.76 9.24 7.61
CA LEU A 116 1.21 9.26 6.22
C LEU A 116 2.66 8.79 6.19
N GLY A 117 2.94 7.62 5.63
CA GLY A 117 4.28 7.05 5.72
C GLY A 117 4.68 6.16 4.57
N MET A 118 5.99 5.96 4.46
CA MET A 118 6.63 5.16 3.42
C MET A 118 7.07 3.81 3.97
N ILE A 119 7.02 2.79 3.12
CA ILE A 119 7.49 1.45 3.46
C ILE A 119 9.02 1.45 3.56
N GLU A 120 9.54 1.16 4.74
CA GLU A 120 10.96 0.98 5.07
C GLU A 120 11.19 -0.44 5.59
N GLY A 121 11.72 -1.32 4.73
CA GLY A 121 11.93 -2.72 5.07
C GLY A 121 10.62 -3.46 5.32
N SER A 122 10.34 -3.79 6.59
CA SER A 122 9.11 -4.50 7.01
C SER A 122 8.14 -3.63 7.81
N SER A 123 8.43 -2.34 7.91
CA SER A 123 7.63 -1.35 8.62
C SER A 123 7.30 -0.16 7.73
N VAL A 124 6.41 0.70 8.20
CA VAL A 124 6.20 2.03 7.63
C VAL A 124 6.75 3.06 8.60
N ARG A 125 7.34 4.13 8.10
CA ARG A 125 7.71 5.32 8.87
C ARG A 125 7.21 6.57 8.18
N GLY A 126 6.76 7.55 8.96
CA GLY A 126 6.12 8.73 8.39
C GLY A 126 5.81 9.82 9.40
N VAL A 127 4.90 10.69 8.99
CA VAL A 127 4.39 11.80 9.79
C VAL A 127 3.05 11.45 10.41
N LEU A 128 2.82 11.95 11.62
CA LEU A 128 1.56 11.80 12.33
C LEU A 128 0.84 13.14 12.34
N LEU A 129 -0.27 13.24 11.64
CA LEU A 129 -1.22 14.33 11.78
C LEU A 129 -2.18 14.01 12.92
N SER A 130 -2.54 15.01 13.72
CA SER A 130 -3.45 14.85 14.86
C SER A 130 -4.31 16.08 15.02
N GLY A 131 -5.62 15.87 15.15
CA GLY A 131 -6.60 16.93 15.33
C GLY A 131 -8.01 16.46 15.00
N THR A 132 -8.92 17.42 14.83
CA THR A 132 -10.28 17.20 14.35
C THR A 132 -10.31 16.84 12.86
N LEU A 133 -11.44 16.34 12.34
CA LEU A 133 -11.59 16.10 10.90
C LEU A 133 -11.37 17.36 10.07
N GLU A 134 -11.85 18.53 10.54
CA GLU A 134 -11.71 19.81 9.85
C GLU A 134 -10.25 20.26 9.79
N GLU A 135 -9.50 20.11 10.89
CA GLU A 135 -8.07 20.42 10.91
C GLU A 135 -7.26 19.47 10.00
N LEU A 136 -7.60 18.18 10.02
CA LEU A 136 -6.94 17.20 9.15
C LEU A 136 -7.24 17.47 7.67
N ASP A 137 -8.47 17.80 7.32
CA ASP A 137 -8.86 18.19 5.95
C ASP A 137 -8.09 19.42 5.48
N ALA A 138 -8.04 20.47 6.31
CA ALA A 138 -7.26 21.67 6.03
C ALA A 138 -5.75 21.42 5.92
N ASP A 139 -5.21 20.47 6.68
CA ASP A 139 -3.81 20.08 6.59
C ASP A 139 -3.53 19.24 5.34
N MET A 140 -4.44 18.35 4.93
CA MET A 140 -4.33 17.61 3.67
C MET A 140 -4.35 18.56 2.46
N ASP A 141 -5.22 19.56 2.44
CA ASP A 141 -5.25 20.59 1.39
C ASP A 141 -3.92 21.35 1.26
N LYS A 142 -3.29 21.66 2.38
CA LYS A 142 -1.95 22.30 2.40
C LYS A 142 -0.89 21.35 1.85
N LEU A 143 -0.95 20.07 2.19
CA LEU A 143 -0.02 19.07 1.70
C LEU A 143 -0.14 18.92 0.19
N ASP A 144 -1.34 18.68 -0.32
CA ASP A 144 -1.60 18.55 -1.76
C ASP A 144 -1.10 19.77 -2.56
N SER A 145 -1.20 20.96 -1.98
CA SER A 145 -0.72 22.22 -2.58
C SER A 145 0.81 22.41 -2.48
N ALA A 146 1.46 21.85 -1.46
CA ALA A 146 2.86 22.11 -1.12
C ALA A 146 3.82 21.00 -1.56
N THR A 147 3.31 19.78 -1.72
CA THR A 147 4.09 18.57 -1.96
C THR A 147 4.17 18.26 -3.45
N GLY A 148 5.35 17.89 -3.94
CA GLY A 148 5.43 17.05 -5.15
C GLY A 148 5.00 15.61 -4.82
N GLU A 149 5.43 14.62 -5.59
CA GLU A 149 5.26 13.21 -5.26
C GLU A 149 6.46 12.71 -4.42
N PRO A 150 6.39 12.69 -3.07
CA PRO A 150 7.52 12.27 -2.26
C PRO A 150 7.79 10.77 -2.42
N ARG A 151 9.06 10.40 -2.54
CA ARG A 151 9.53 9.02 -2.74
C ARG A 151 10.29 8.46 -1.56
N THR A 152 10.53 9.28 -0.53
CA THR A 152 11.21 8.89 0.71
C THR A 152 10.54 9.50 1.94
N THR A 153 10.75 8.89 3.10
CA THR A 153 10.27 9.40 4.39
C THR A 153 10.78 10.82 4.67
N ASP A 154 12.04 11.10 4.34
CA ASP A 154 12.63 12.42 4.55
C ASP A 154 11.98 13.48 3.65
N GLU A 155 11.61 13.12 2.42
CA GLU A 155 10.87 14.00 1.51
C GLU A 155 9.46 14.31 2.03
N ILE A 156 8.74 13.32 2.58
CA ILE A 156 7.44 13.58 3.26
C ILE A 156 7.62 14.58 4.41
N ILE A 157 8.60 14.34 5.29
CA ILE A 157 8.85 15.20 6.45
C ILE A 157 9.18 16.64 6.00
N GLN A 158 9.99 16.79 4.96
CA GLN A 158 10.33 18.09 4.40
C GLN A 158 9.11 18.79 3.79
N ALA A 159 8.28 18.04 3.06
CA ALA A 159 7.11 18.59 2.40
C ALA A 159 6.05 19.06 3.41
N VAL A 160 5.81 18.27 4.45
CA VAL A 160 4.93 18.61 5.58
C VAL A 160 5.42 19.87 6.30
N ARG A 161 6.73 19.97 6.57
CA ARG A 161 7.32 21.16 7.17
C ARG A 161 7.18 22.39 6.27
N LYS A 162 7.40 22.24 4.97
CA LYS A 162 7.27 23.32 3.98
C LYS A 162 5.82 23.80 3.87
N ALA A 163 4.85 22.90 4.01
CA ALA A 163 3.43 23.20 4.05
C ALA A 163 2.98 23.96 5.32
N GLY A 164 3.85 24.06 6.33
CA GLY A 164 3.51 24.66 7.62
C GLY A 164 2.55 23.80 8.46
N VAL A 165 2.47 22.50 8.16
CA VAL A 165 1.63 21.54 8.87
C VAL A 165 2.37 21.05 10.11
N ASN A 166 1.69 21.07 11.26
CA ASN A 166 2.28 20.67 12.54
C ASN A 166 2.13 19.16 12.74
N ALA A 167 3.15 18.41 12.35
CA ALA A 167 3.10 16.96 12.39
C ALA A 167 4.06 16.34 13.40
N GLY A 168 3.63 15.25 14.01
CA GLY A 168 4.45 14.33 14.77
C GLY A 168 5.13 13.29 13.89
N THR A 169 5.56 12.19 14.50
CA THR A 169 6.13 11.02 13.79
C THR A 169 5.28 9.78 14.04
N CYS A 170 5.14 8.93 13.03
CA CYS A 170 4.47 7.64 13.15
C CYS A 170 5.30 6.49 12.58
N THR A 171 4.99 5.29 13.05
CA THR A 171 5.37 4.02 12.45
C THR A 171 4.14 3.11 12.34
N LEU A 172 4.07 2.30 11.29
CA LEU A 172 3.14 1.18 11.19
C LEU A 172 3.92 -0.12 11.14
N THR A 173 3.49 -1.10 11.94
CA THR A 173 4.10 -2.44 11.96
C THR A 173 3.04 -3.50 11.92
N LEU A 174 3.29 -4.57 11.18
CA LEU A 174 2.38 -5.71 11.14
C LEU A 174 2.39 -6.44 12.50
N LYS A 175 1.23 -6.61 13.11
CA LYS A 175 1.04 -7.40 14.33
C LYS A 175 1.20 -8.88 13.98
N ARG A 176 2.09 -9.57 14.70
CA ARG A 176 2.38 -11.01 14.51
C ARG A 176 1.39 -11.88 15.26
#